data_AF-A0A9P0LMX7-F1
#
_entry.id   AF-A0A9P0LMX7-F1
#
_cell.length_a   1.000
_cell.length_b   1.000
_cell.length_c   1.000
_cell.angle_alpha   90.00
_cell.angle_beta   90.00
_cell.angle_gamma   90.00
#
_symmetry.space_group_name_H-M   'P 1'
#
loop_
_entity.id
_entity.type
_entity.pdbx_description
1 polymer ?
#
loop_
_entity_poly.entity_id
_entity_poly.type
_entity_poly.pdbx_seq_one_letter_code
_entity_poly.pdbx_strand_id
1 'polypeptide(L)'
;MNLLPKSKEDFSQKEYWDTFFKKRGAKAFEWYGEYLELADNLHKYIKKQDNVLITGCGNSTLGRDLYNIGYESTVFTLLKLLTATLSDIMINQYLQ
;
A
#
# COMPACT_ATOMS: atom_id res chain seq x y z
N MET A 1 1.09 -19.63 8.99
CA MET A 1 1.88 -19.52 7.75
C MET A 1 2.43 -18.09 7.67
N ASN A 2 3.74 -17.92 7.64
CA ASN A 2 4.36 -16.58 7.56
C ASN A 2 4.34 -16.09 6.12
N LEU A 3 3.40 -15.19 5.82
CA LEU A 3 3.32 -14.44 4.56
C LEU A 3 4.20 -13.20 4.58
N LEU A 4 4.70 -12.80 5.75
CA LEU A 4 5.55 -11.64 5.91
C LEU A 4 6.95 -11.94 5.35
N PRO A 5 7.58 -10.93 4.74
CA PRO A 5 8.94 -11.06 4.24
C PRO A 5 9.90 -11.18 5.43
N LYS A 6 11.04 -11.84 5.19
CA LYS A 6 12.04 -12.08 6.23
C LYS A 6 13.20 -11.10 6.14
N SER A 7 13.36 -10.43 5.01
CA SER A 7 14.42 -9.45 4.80
C SER A 7 13.99 -8.34 3.82
N LYS A 8 14.84 -7.30 3.71
CA LYS A 8 14.66 -6.20 2.74
C LYS A 8 14.68 -6.71 1.31
N GLU A 9 15.54 -7.68 1.05
CA GLU A 9 15.74 -8.28 -0.27
C GLU A 9 14.45 -8.93 -0.77
N ASP A 10 13.66 -9.57 0.09
CA ASP A 10 12.38 -10.18 -0.29
C ASP A 10 11.42 -9.16 -0.91
N PHE A 11 11.33 -7.94 -0.37
CA PHE A 11 10.47 -6.89 -0.91
C PHE A 11 10.88 -6.43 -2.32
N SER A 12 12.16 -6.60 -2.67
CA SER A 12 12.68 -6.24 -3.99
C SER A 12 12.31 -7.28 -5.06
N GLN A 13 12.13 -8.54 -4.67
CA GLN A 13 11.86 -9.65 -5.58
C GLN A 13 10.41 -9.64 -6.08
N LYS A 14 10.20 -9.81 -7.39
CA LYS A 14 8.85 -9.87 -7.98
C LYS A 14 8.13 -11.15 -7.52
N GLU A 15 8.86 -12.24 -7.43
CA GLU A 15 8.42 -13.60 -7.11
C GLU A 15 7.80 -13.66 -5.71
N TYR A 16 8.33 -12.86 -4.78
CA TYR A 16 7.76 -12.69 -3.46
C TYR A 16 6.33 -12.15 -3.54
N TRP A 17 6.10 -11.06 -4.28
CA TRP A 17 4.78 -10.44 -4.43
C TRP A 17 3.80 -11.34 -5.17
N ASP A 18 4.23 -12.00 -6.25
CA ASP A 18 3.42 -12.99 -6.97
C ASP A 18 2.95 -14.09 -6.01
N THR A 19 3.87 -14.61 -5.19
CA THR A 19 3.56 -15.66 -4.20
C THR A 19 2.67 -15.14 -3.08
N PHE A 20 2.92 -13.93 -2.59
CA PHE A 20 2.15 -13.28 -1.53
C PHE A 20 0.68 -13.15 -1.94
N PHE A 21 0.40 -12.53 -3.10
CA PHE A 21 -0.98 -12.33 -3.57
C PHE A 21 -1.66 -13.65 -3.95
N LYS A 22 -0.92 -14.61 -4.52
CA LYS A 22 -1.45 -15.95 -4.80
C LYS A 22 -1.89 -16.68 -3.53
N LYS A 23 -1.08 -16.62 -2.46
CA LYS A 23 -1.38 -17.29 -1.19
C LYS A 23 -2.45 -16.55 -0.37
N ARG A 24 -2.48 -15.22 -0.44
CA ARG A 24 -3.41 -14.38 0.32
C ARG A 24 -4.85 -14.50 -0.19
N GLY A 25 -5.02 -14.70 -1.51
CA GLY A 25 -6.33 -14.75 -2.14
C GLY A 25 -6.95 -13.37 -2.34
N ALA A 26 -8.27 -13.32 -2.52
CA ALA A 26 -8.99 -12.11 -2.96
C ALA A 26 -9.22 -11.06 -1.88
N LYS A 27 -8.97 -11.36 -0.59
CA LYS A 27 -9.20 -10.40 0.50
C LYS A 27 -8.17 -9.27 0.40
N ALA A 28 -8.65 -8.04 0.44
CA ALA A 28 -7.80 -6.85 0.51
C ALA A 28 -6.80 -6.92 1.65
N PHE A 29 -5.65 -6.29 1.46
CA PHE A 29 -4.58 -6.25 2.44
C PHE A 29 -3.97 -4.86 2.48
N GLU A 30 -3.88 -4.32 3.70
CA GLU A 30 -3.25 -3.05 3.98
C GLU A 30 -1.95 -3.27 4.74
N TRP A 31 -0.87 -2.64 4.26
CA TRP A 31 0.44 -2.69 4.92
C TRP A 31 0.52 -1.74 6.10
N TYR A 32 -0.06 -0.54 5.98
CA TYR A 32 0.13 0.57 6.93
C TYR A 32 -1.11 0.88 7.80
N GLY A 33 -2.25 0.26 7.50
CA GLY A 33 -3.53 0.53 8.15
C GLY A 33 -4.66 0.73 7.15
N GLU A 34 -5.88 0.52 7.61
CA GLU A 34 -7.09 0.75 6.85
C GLU A 34 -7.32 2.25 6.63
N TYR A 35 -8.13 2.62 5.62
CA TYR A 35 -8.40 4.03 5.30
C TYR A 35 -8.79 4.86 6.53
N LEU A 36 -9.66 4.33 7.41
CA LEU A 36 -10.12 5.04 8.61
C LEU A 36 -8.99 5.39 9.59
N GLU A 37 -7.94 4.56 9.67
CA GLU A 37 -6.78 4.80 10.53
C GLU A 37 -5.84 5.86 9.93
N LEU A 38 -5.85 6.00 8.60
CA LEU A 38 -4.97 6.92 7.87
C LEU A 38 -5.65 8.24 7.50
N ALA A 39 -6.99 8.30 7.48
CA ALA A 39 -7.78 9.41 6.95
C ALA A 39 -7.39 10.77 7.54
N ASP A 40 -7.24 10.84 8.87
CA ASP A 40 -6.85 12.07 9.57
C ASP A 40 -5.50 12.61 9.12
N ASN A 41 -4.56 11.74 8.79
CA ASN A 41 -3.25 12.16 8.30
C ASN A 41 -3.29 12.47 6.80
N LEU A 42 -3.96 11.63 6.00
CA LEU A 42 -4.08 11.84 4.56
C LEU A 42 -4.73 13.19 4.24
N HIS A 43 -5.88 13.49 4.85
CA HIS A 43 -6.65 14.70 4.57
C HIS A 43 -5.95 16.02 4.97
N LYS A 44 -4.85 15.96 5.74
CA LYS A 44 -4.01 17.13 6.01
C LYS A 44 -3.18 17.54 4.79
N TYR A 45 -2.87 16.60 3.90
CA TYR A 45 -1.90 16.78 2.81
C TYR A 45 -2.49 16.65 1.42
N ILE A 46 -3.60 15.92 1.25
CA ILE A 46 -4.30 15.78 -0.04
C ILE A 46 -5.67 16.45 -0.02
N LYS A 47 -6.03 17.07 -1.13
CA LYS A 47 -7.33 17.70 -1.37
C LYS A 47 -8.05 16.97 -2.51
N LYS A 48 -9.38 17.09 -2.55
CA LYS A 48 -10.22 16.41 -3.55
C LYS A 48 -9.90 16.78 -5.00
N GLN A 49 -9.36 17.98 -5.21
CA GLN A 49 -8.99 18.49 -6.54
C GLN A 49 -7.58 18.05 -6.96
N ASP A 50 -6.80 17.44 -6.06
CA ASP A 50 -5.45 17.00 -6.37
C ASP A 50 -5.50 15.77 -7.27
N ASN A 51 -4.53 15.69 -8.19
CA ASN A 51 -4.30 14.46 -8.95
C ASN A 51 -3.47 13.52 -8.08
N VAL A 52 -4.12 12.48 -7.53
CA VAL A 52 -3.49 11.55 -6.60
C VAL A 52 -2.99 10.32 -7.36
N LEU A 53 -1.71 9.99 -7.19
CA LEU A 53 -1.12 8.75 -7.69
C LEU A 53 -0.83 7.82 -6.51
N ILE A 54 -1.49 6.66 -6.48
CA ILE A 54 -1.24 5.63 -5.48
C ILE A 54 -0.32 4.57 -6.08
N THR A 55 0.97 4.64 -5.73
CA THR A 55 2.00 3.70 -6.18
C THR A 55 2.03 2.45 -5.31
N GLY A 56 2.38 1.31 -5.90
CA GLY A 56 2.50 0.05 -5.15
C GLY A 56 1.22 -0.40 -4.44
N CYS A 57 0.04 -0.02 -4.96
CA CYS A 57 -1.25 -0.21 -4.29
C CYS A 57 -1.63 -1.68 -4.04
N GLY A 58 -1.05 -2.63 -4.77
CA GLY A 58 -1.39 -4.05 -4.64
C GLY A 58 -2.89 -4.27 -4.79
N ASN A 59 -3.51 -4.91 -3.78
CA ASN A 59 -4.97 -5.09 -3.68
C ASN A 59 -5.61 -4.26 -2.54
N SER A 60 -4.96 -3.16 -2.13
CA SER A 60 -5.46 -2.20 -1.14
C SER A 60 -6.82 -1.61 -1.54
N THR A 61 -7.68 -1.31 -0.56
CA THR A 61 -8.93 -0.56 -0.79
C THR A 61 -8.75 0.93 -0.72
N LEU A 62 -7.61 1.45 -0.24
CA LEU A 62 -7.38 2.87 0.02
C LEU A 62 -7.81 3.78 -1.14
N GLY A 63 -7.40 3.45 -2.37
CA GLY A 63 -7.77 4.28 -3.51
C GLY A 63 -9.24 4.20 -3.90
N ARG A 64 -9.90 3.05 -3.68
CA ARG A 64 -11.35 2.92 -3.83
C ARG A 64 -12.06 3.77 -2.79
N ASP A 65 -11.59 3.74 -1.54
CA ASP A 65 -12.18 4.49 -0.44
C ASP A 65 -12.02 6.00 -0.65
N LEU A 66 -10.85 6.46 -1.11
CA LEU A 66 -10.62 7.84 -1.52
C LEU A 66 -11.52 8.26 -2.70
N TYR A 67 -11.66 7.40 -3.71
CA TYR A 67 -12.57 7.67 -4.82
C TYR A 67 -14.01 7.85 -4.35
N ASN A 68 -14.51 6.96 -3.49
CA ASN A 68 -15.88 6.98 -2.97
C ASN A 68 -16.24 8.25 -2.18
N ILE A 69 -15.25 8.98 -1.67
CA ILE A 69 -15.47 10.23 -0.91
C ILE A 69 -15.15 11.50 -1.74
N GLY A 70 -14.87 11.34 -3.03
CA GLY A 70 -14.76 12.43 -4.00
C GLY A 70 -13.34 12.82 -4.43
N TYR A 71 -12.34 11.93 -4.28
CA TYR A 71 -11.03 12.09 -4.93
C TYR A 71 -11.09 11.47 -6.35
N GLU A 72 -11.82 12.13 -7.24
CA GLU A 72 -12.20 11.56 -8.54
C GLU A 72 -11.04 11.52 -9.55
N SER A 73 -10.04 12.40 -9.39
CA SER A 73 -8.82 12.43 -10.20
C SER A 73 -7.71 11.51 -9.64
N THR A 74 -8.08 10.33 -9.16
CA THR A 74 -7.12 9.34 -8.64
C THR A 74 -6.67 8.40 -9.77
N VAL A 75 -5.37 8.43 -10.09
CA VAL A 75 -4.76 7.50 -11.05
C VAL A 75 -4.07 6.37 -10.31
N PHE A 76 -4.37 5.15 -10.73
CA PHE A 76 -3.75 3.93 -10.20
C PHE A 76 -2.61 3.51 -11.11
N THR A 77 -1.40 3.42 -10.58
CA THR A 77 -0.28 2.83 -11.32
C THR A 77 0.42 1.80 -10.45
N LEU A 78 0.49 0.57 -10.99
CA LEU A 78 1.35 -0.50 -10.50
C LEU A 78 2.81 -0.13 -10.81
N LEU A 79 3.41 0.79 -10.06
CA LEU A 79 4.84 1.07 -10.16
C LEU A 79 5.47 1.29 -8.78
N LYS A 80 6.65 0.66 -8.57
CA LYS A 80 7.39 0.46 -7.31
C LYS A 80 8.12 1.70 -6.75
N LEU A 81 7.73 2.93 -7.04
CA LEU A 81 8.43 4.10 -6.48
C LEU A 81 7.81 4.57 -5.18
N LEU A 82 8.24 3.93 -4.09
CA LEU A 82 8.29 4.41 -2.68
C LEU A 82 8.76 3.30 -1.72
N THR A 83 9.20 2.15 -2.24
CA THR A 83 9.47 0.96 -1.42
C THR A 83 10.72 1.07 -0.57
N ALA A 84 11.78 1.80 -0.95
CA ALA A 84 13.01 1.82 -0.15
C ALA A 84 12.76 2.40 1.26
N THR A 85 12.24 3.62 1.34
CA THR A 85 12.00 4.31 2.62
C THR A 85 10.90 3.63 3.44
N LEU A 86 9.83 3.16 2.78
CA LEU A 86 8.74 2.51 3.49
C LEU A 86 9.06 1.06 3.91
N SER A 87 9.82 0.30 3.12
CA SER A 87 10.26 -1.05 3.52
C SER A 87 11.25 -0.98 4.70
N ASP A 88 12.10 0.05 4.74
CA ASP A 88 12.94 0.32 5.91
C ASP A 88 12.10 0.62 7.16
N ILE A 89 11.04 1.43 7.04
CA ILE A 89 10.12 1.69 8.15
C ILE A 89 9.39 0.41 8.57
N MET A 90 8.84 -0.36 7.62
CA MET A 90 8.07 -1.57 7.90
C MET A 90 8.91 -2.67 8.55
N ILE A 91 10.15 -2.85 8.10
CA ILE A 91 11.06 -3.84 8.69
C ILE A 91 11.48 -3.41 10.09
N ASN A 92 11.79 -2.13 10.29
CA ASN A 92 12.23 -1.65 11.59
C ASN A 92 11.09 -1.55 12.62
N GLN A 93 9.85 -1.35 12.19
CA GLN A 93 8.70 -1.13 13.08
C GLN A 93 7.89 -2.41 13.38
N TYR A 94 7.86 -3.40 12.48
CA TYR A 94 6.96 -4.57 12.61
C TYR A 94 7.66 -5.94 12.62
N LEU A 95 8.98 -6.02 12.39
CA LEU A 95 9.75 -7.27 12.40
C LEU A 95 10.76 -7.37 13.56
N GLN A 96 10.58 -6.59 14.64
CA GLN A 96 11.24 -6.83 15.94
C GLN A 96 10.31 -7.58 16.89
#